data_AF-A0A1Q8B0T2-F1
#
_entry.id   AF-A0A1Q8B0T2-F1
#
_cell.length_a   1.000
_cell.length_b   1.000
_cell.length_c   1.000
_cell.angle_alpha   90.00
_cell.angle_beta   90.00
_cell.angle_gamma   90.00
#
_symmetry.space_group_name_H-M   'P 1'
#
loop_
_entity.id
_entity.type
_entity.pdbx_description
1 polymer ?
#
loop_
_entity_poly.entity_id
_entity_poly.type
_entity_poly.pdbx_seq_one_letter_code
_entity_poly.pdbx_strand_id
1 'polypeptide(L)'
;MSGVAIFAGALSVIALGAAPQAEKKLAWKPIPFAVLKLDDQAPKSWNAYHVEKHHGWILVQLWKRYLLVDLKGEAVYDLDPQKLATKGDSLECSESDLPDKPIEIAEWNERDVGPVRRYRFRLGKNGHVLELQIPLKPNGQPAY
;
A
#
# COMPACT_ATOMS: atom_id res chain seq x y z
N MET A 1 -5.98 2.48 78.90
CA MET A 1 -6.54 3.35 77.84
C MET A 1 -5.58 3.27 76.67
N SER A 2 -5.91 2.47 75.66
CA SER A 2 -5.02 2.11 74.56
C SER A 2 -5.14 3.15 73.44
N GLY A 3 -4.00 3.71 73.01
CA GLY A 3 -3.92 4.61 71.87
C GLY A 3 -3.89 3.83 70.56
N VAL A 4 -4.74 4.20 69.61
CA VAL A 4 -4.76 3.65 68.25
C VAL A 4 -4.07 4.67 67.34
N ALA A 5 -2.95 4.27 66.74
CA ALA A 5 -2.29 5.02 65.68
C ALA A 5 -2.90 4.62 64.33
N ILE A 6 -3.42 5.61 63.60
CA ILE A 6 -3.97 5.42 62.24
C ILE A 6 -2.83 5.67 61.25
N PHE A 7 -2.41 4.62 60.53
CA PHE A 7 -1.52 4.74 59.38
C PHE A 7 -2.32 5.17 58.15
N ALA A 8 -2.02 6.36 57.62
CA ALA A 8 -2.55 6.85 56.34
C ALA A 8 -1.71 6.25 55.19
N GLY A 9 -2.30 5.33 54.43
CA GLY A 9 -1.71 4.77 53.22
C GLY A 9 -1.96 5.66 52.01
N ALA A 10 -0.89 6.16 51.38
CA ALA A 10 -0.96 6.94 50.14
C ALA A 10 -1.29 6.02 48.94
N LEU A 11 -2.44 6.24 48.29
CA LEU A 11 -2.72 5.66 46.98
C LEU A 11 -1.91 6.41 45.91
N SER A 12 -0.88 5.76 45.38
CA SER A 12 -0.23 6.21 44.14
C SER A 12 -1.07 5.79 42.94
N VAL A 13 -1.69 6.77 42.27
CA VAL A 13 -2.40 6.57 41.00
C VAL A 13 -1.34 6.39 39.92
N ILE A 14 -1.15 5.15 39.44
CA ILE A 14 -0.34 4.88 38.26
C ILE A 14 -1.14 5.34 37.04
N ALA A 15 -0.83 6.52 36.53
CA ALA A 15 -1.29 6.93 35.21
C ALA A 15 -0.64 5.98 34.18
N LEU A 16 -1.42 5.06 33.61
CA LEU A 16 -1.06 4.35 32.39
C LEU A 16 -1.01 5.39 31.27
N GLY A 17 0.15 6.01 31.07
CA GLY A 17 0.45 6.73 29.85
C GLY A 17 0.45 5.72 28.71
N ALA A 18 -0.58 5.75 27.86
CA ALA A 18 -0.54 5.08 26.58
C ALA A 18 0.62 5.68 25.79
N ALA A 19 1.72 4.93 25.66
CA ALA A 19 2.78 5.30 24.76
C ALA A 19 2.16 5.46 23.35
N PRO A 20 2.43 6.56 22.62
CA PRO A 20 1.97 6.68 21.24
C PRO A 20 2.53 5.48 20.48
N GLN A 21 1.64 4.60 20.04
CA GLN A 21 2.00 3.47 19.20
C GLN A 21 2.68 4.07 17.98
N ALA A 22 3.99 3.84 17.84
CA ALA A 22 4.77 4.38 16.74
C ALA A 22 4.05 4.05 15.43
N GLU A 23 3.58 5.10 14.76
CA GLU A 23 2.78 4.97 13.56
C GLU A 23 3.63 4.28 12.50
N LYS A 24 3.17 3.10 12.05
CA LYS A 24 3.94 2.25 11.13
C LYS A 24 3.88 2.88 9.74
N LYS A 25 4.92 3.64 9.40
CA LYS A 25 5.05 4.25 8.06
C LYS A 25 5.47 3.22 7.02
N LEU A 26 4.90 3.34 5.84
CA LEU A 26 5.24 2.58 4.65
C LEU A 26 5.98 3.51 3.68
N ALA A 27 7.15 3.07 3.22
CA ALA A 27 7.92 3.75 2.19
C ALA A 27 7.71 3.03 0.85
N TRP A 28 7.16 3.76 -0.10
CA TRP A 28 6.86 3.30 -1.45
C TRP A 28 7.95 3.81 -2.39
N LYS A 29 8.75 2.88 -2.92
CA LYS A 29 9.86 3.17 -3.81
C LYS A 29 9.44 2.90 -5.26
N PRO A 30 9.85 3.72 -6.24
CA PRO A 30 9.53 3.48 -7.64
C PRO A 30 9.98 2.10 -8.10
N ILE A 31 9.19 1.47 -8.96
CA ILE A 31 9.56 0.26 -9.67
C ILE A 31 10.20 0.67 -10.99
N PRO A 32 11.52 0.55 -11.14
CA PRO A 32 12.19 0.94 -12.37
C PRO A 32 11.72 0.05 -13.52
N PHE A 33 11.54 0.66 -14.69
CA PHE A 33 11.14 -0.03 -15.94
C PHE A 33 9.79 -0.76 -15.86
N ALA A 34 8.94 -0.46 -14.88
CA ALA A 34 7.53 -0.85 -14.95
C ALA A 34 6.92 -0.31 -16.25
N VAL A 35 5.83 -0.93 -16.70
CA VAL A 35 4.99 -0.39 -17.78
C VAL A 35 3.54 -0.44 -17.33
N LEU A 36 2.84 0.68 -17.46
CA LEU A 36 1.40 0.77 -17.26
C LEU A 36 0.70 1.03 -18.58
N LYS A 37 -0.39 0.33 -18.83
CA LYS A 37 -1.34 0.63 -19.90
C LYS A 37 -2.75 0.76 -19.34
N LEU A 38 -3.50 1.69 -19.90
CA LEU A 38 -4.93 1.85 -19.72
C LEU A 38 -5.58 1.68 -21.09
N ASP A 39 -6.45 0.68 -21.24
CA ASP A 39 -7.05 0.28 -22.53
C ASP A 39 -5.99 0.14 -23.65
N ASP A 40 -4.95 -0.65 -23.35
CA ASP A 40 -3.81 -0.92 -24.24
C ASP A 40 -2.96 0.31 -24.65
N GLN A 41 -3.23 1.48 -24.06
CA GLN A 41 -2.50 2.73 -24.30
C GLN A 41 -1.68 3.13 -23.07
N ALA A 42 -0.47 3.66 -23.27
CA ALA A 42 0.29 4.23 -22.17
C ALA A 42 -0.41 5.48 -21.63
N PRO A 43 -0.71 5.56 -20.31
CA PRO A 43 -1.33 6.76 -19.75
C PRO A 43 -0.41 7.97 -19.86
N LYS A 44 -0.99 9.17 -19.96
CA LYS A 44 -0.22 10.43 -20.08
C LYS A 44 0.73 10.70 -18.90
N SER A 45 0.35 10.26 -17.70
CA SER A 45 1.15 10.43 -16.48
C SER A 45 0.79 9.29 -15.54
N TRP A 46 1.82 8.53 -15.16
CA TRP A 46 1.69 7.38 -14.28
C TRP A 46 3.03 7.04 -13.63
N ASN A 47 2.97 6.28 -12.55
CA ASN A 47 4.13 5.63 -11.94
C ASN A 47 3.68 4.38 -11.18
N ALA A 48 4.60 3.47 -10.86
CA ALA A 48 4.34 2.30 -10.03
C ALA A 48 5.38 2.21 -8.92
N TYR A 49 4.95 1.86 -7.72
CA TYR A 49 5.79 1.82 -6.53
C TYR A 49 5.63 0.49 -5.80
N HIS A 50 6.72 -0.02 -5.25
CA HIS A 50 6.72 -1.18 -4.36
C HIS A 50 6.94 -0.75 -2.91
N VAL A 51 6.47 -1.59 -1.99
CA VAL A 51 6.76 -1.46 -0.55
C VAL A 51 7.49 -2.71 -0.08
N GLU A 52 8.59 -2.54 0.65
CA GLU A 52 9.39 -3.67 1.14
C GLU A 52 8.65 -4.50 2.19
N LYS A 53 7.84 -3.84 3.02
CA LYS A 53 7.13 -4.48 4.14
C LYS A 53 6.03 -5.43 3.69
N HIS A 54 5.39 -5.17 2.53
CA HIS A 54 4.25 -5.94 2.03
C HIS A 54 4.54 -6.47 0.62
N HIS A 55 5.18 -7.65 0.57
CA HIS A 55 5.50 -8.30 -0.69
C HIS A 55 4.24 -8.63 -1.49
N GLY A 56 4.17 -8.10 -2.72
CA GLY A 56 3.02 -8.28 -3.61
C GLY A 56 2.07 -7.09 -3.62
N TRP A 57 2.32 -6.05 -2.82
CA TRP A 57 1.59 -4.80 -2.92
C TRP A 57 2.32 -3.81 -3.83
N ILE A 58 1.56 -3.24 -4.76
CA ILE A 58 2.03 -2.24 -5.70
C ILE A 58 1.11 -1.03 -5.63
N LEU A 59 1.68 0.13 -5.42
CA LEU A 59 0.94 1.37 -5.53
C LEU A 59 1.08 1.90 -6.96
N VAL A 60 -0.03 2.02 -7.67
CA VAL A 60 -0.07 2.56 -9.04
C VAL A 60 -0.60 3.98 -9.00
N GLN A 61 0.23 4.93 -9.38
CA GLN A 61 -0.22 6.29 -9.64
C GLN A 61 -0.76 6.35 -11.07
N LEU A 62 -2.03 6.74 -11.22
CA LEU A 62 -2.67 7.01 -12.49
C LEU A 62 -3.24 8.43 -12.45
N TRP A 63 -2.57 9.37 -13.10
CA TRP A 63 -2.88 10.80 -13.01
C TRP A 63 -2.91 11.32 -11.56
N LYS A 64 -4.11 11.61 -11.03
CA LYS A 64 -4.35 12.07 -9.65
C LYS A 64 -4.88 10.98 -8.71
N ARG A 65 -5.00 9.74 -9.21
CA ARG A 65 -5.50 8.60 -8.44
C ARG A 65 -4.36 7.67 -8.08
N TYR A 66 -4.45 7.07 -6.90
CA TYR A 66 -3.51 6.08 -6.43
C TYR A 66 -4.26 4.80 -6.16
N LEU A 67 -3.89 3.74 -6.87
CA LEU A 67 -4.50 2.43 -6.73
C LEU A 67 -3.51 1.52 -6.01
N LEU A 68 -3.86 1.08 -4.81
CA LEU A 68 -3.14 0.00 -4.16
C LEU A 68 -3.61 -1.32 -4.79
N VAL A 69 -2.69 -2.03 -5.42
CA VAL A 69 -2.92 -3.33 -6.05
C VAL A 69 -2.30 -4.40 -5.17
N ASP A 70 -3.14 -5.25 -4.59
CA ASP A 70 -2.71 -6.49 -3.93
C ASP A 70 -2.67 -7.60 -4.97
N LEU A 71 -1.46 -7.91 -5.46
CA LEU A 71 -1.26 -8.93 -6.49
C LEU A 71 -1.58 -10.34 -6.00
N LYS A 72 -1.47 -10.60 -4.68
CA LYS A 72 -1.75 -11.92 -4.10
C LYS A 72 -3.22 -12.10 -3.78
N GLY A 73 -3.85 -11.04 -3.29
CA GLY A 73 -5.28 -11.00 -2.98
C GLY A 73 -6.18 -10.75 -4.18
N GLU A 74 -5.59 -10.50 -5.37
CA GLU A 74 -6.30 -10.09 -6.59
C GLU A 74 -7.30 -8.96 -6.31
N ALA A 75 -6.83 -7.96 -5.55
CA ALA A 75 -7.67 -6.88 -5.04
C ALA A 75 -7.05 -5.53 -5.38
N VAL A 76 -7.90 -4.54 -5.59
CA VAL A 76 -7.49 -3.17 -5.85
C VAL A 76 -8.24 -2.27 -4.90
N TYR A 77 -7.56 -1.25 -4.38
CA TYR A 77 -8.11 -0.28 -3.46
C TYR A 77 -7.81 1.13 -3.96
N ASP A 78 -8.73 2.06 -3.75
CA ASP A 78 -8.52 3.48 -4.05
C ASP A 78 -7.91 4.16 -2.82
N LEU A 79 -6.65 4.58 -2.92
CA LEU A 79 -5.94 5.28 -1.87
C LEU A 79 -6.08 6.79 -2.06
N ASP A 80 -6.51 7.47 -1.01
CA ASP A 80 -6.63 8.93 -1.02
C ASP A 80 -5.24 9.58 -1.21
N PRO A 81 -5.03 10.37 -2.28
CA PRO A 81 -3.75 11.04 -2.53
C PRO A 81 -3.31 11.95 -1.38
N GLN A 82 -4.24 12.47 -0.56
CA GLN A 82 -3.90 13.32 0.59
C GLN A 82 -3.19 12.57 1.72
N LYS A 83 -3.26 11.24 1.72
CA LYS A 83 -2.57 10.37 2.69
C LYS A 83 -1.13 10.06 2.29
N LEU A 84 -0.73 10.43 1.08
CA LEU A 84 0.61 10.22 0.55
C LEU A 84 1.45 11.48 0.69
N ALA A 85 2.59 11.35 1.37
CA ALA A 85 3.63 12.36 1.42
C ALA A 85 4.70 12.03 0.37
N THR A 86 5.03 12.99 -0.50
CA THR A 86 6.10 12.85 -1.49
C THR A 86 7.47 13.08 -0.84
N LYS A 87 8.43 12.20 -1.11
CA LYS A 87 9.84 12.33 -0.71
C LYS A 87 10.76 12.03 -1.89
N GLY A 88 11.15 13.07 -2.62
CA GLY A 88 11.86 12.90 -3.89
C GLY A 88 10.99 12.10 -4.85
N ASP A 89 11.53 11.01 -5.38
CA ASP A 89 10.79 10.09 -6.25
C ASP A 89 9.98 9.04 -5.48
N SER A 90 10.09 8.98 -4.15
CA SER A 90 9.37 8.01 -3.31
C SER A 90 8.12 8.63 -2.69
N LEU A 91 7.23 7.77 -2.18
CA LEU A 91 6.06 8.17 -1.40
C LEU A 91 6.11 7.55 -0.01
N GLU A 92 5.49 8.21 0.95
CA GLU A 92 5.26 7.68 2.29
C GLU A 92 3.80 7.80 2.67
N CYS A 93 3.26 6.77 3.34
CA CYS A 93 1.96 6.84 3.99
C CYS A 93 1.99 6.09 5.32
N SER A 94 1.02 6.37 6.18
CA SER A 94 0.76 5.51 7.34
C SER A 94 0.13 4.21 6.90
N GLU A 95 0.45 3.10 7.57
CA GLU A 95 -0.27 1.84 7.40
C GLU A 95 -1.75 1.96 7.82
N SER A 96 -2.05 2.84 8.78
CA SER A 96 -3.42 3.12 9.24
C SER A 96 -4.24 3.92 8.22
N ASP A 97 -3.58 4.58 7.26
CA ASP A 97 -4.25 5.33 6.20
C ASP A 97 -4.59 4.45 4.99
N LEU A 98 -4.20 3.17 5.00
CA LEU A 98 -4.51 2.27 3.91
C LEU A 98 -6.01 1.94 3.89
N PRO A 99 -6.63 1.95 2.70
CA PRO A 99 -8.03 1.56 2.56
C PRO A 99 -8.21 0.07 2.89
N ASP A 100 -9.32 -0.24 3.55
CA ASP A 100 -9.74 -1.60 3.90
C ASP A 100 -10.75 -2.18 2.89
N LYS A 101 -11.47 -1.31 2.17
CA LYS A 101 -12.50 -1.69 1.22
C LYS A 101 -11.95 -1.71 -0.22
N PRO A 102 -11.91 -2.88 -0.87
CA PRO A 102 -11.50 -2.97 -2.27
C PRO A 102 -12.56 -2.34 -3.18
N ILE A 103 -12.12 -1.81 -4.32
CA ILE A 103 -12.99 -1.40 -5.41
C ILE A 103 -13.41 -2.63 -6.24
N GLU A 104 -14.55 -2.52 -6.91
CA GLU A 104 -15.00 -3.57 -7.83
C GLU A 104 -14.00 -3.69 -8.98
N ILE A 105 -13.56 -4.91 -9.25
CA ILE A 105 -12.76 -5.26 -10.43
C ILE A 105 -13.32 -6.50 -11.11
N ALA A 106 -12.93 -6.72 -12.36
CA ALA A 106 -13.28 -7.91 -13.12
C ALA A 106 -12.12 -8.37 -14.00
N GLU A 107 -12.22 -9.59 -14.53
CA GLU A 107 -11.30 -10.11 -15.55
C GLU A 107 -9.81 -10.10 -15.14
N TRP A 108 -9.52 -10.44 -13.88
CA TRP A 108 -8.13 -10.56 -13.41
C TRP A 108 -7.38 -11.62 -14.23
N ASN A 109 -6.19 -11.26 -14.71
CA ASN A 109 -5.30 -12.13 -15.43
C ASN A 109 -3.84 -11.82 -15.09
N GLU A 110 -3.15 -12.82 -14.57
CA GLU A 110 -1.69 -12.83 -14.41
C GLU A 110 -1.06 -13.71 -15.49
N ARG A 111 0.02 -13.23 -16.12
CA ARG A 111 0.86 -14.03 -17.02
C ARG A 111 2.32 -13.63 -16.94
N ASP A 112 3.19 -14.62 -17.03
CA ASP A 112 4.60 -14.41 -17.38
C ASP A 112 4.72 -14.18 -18.89
N VAL A 113 5.38 -13.09 -19.28
CA VAL A 113 5.53 -12.67 -20.69
C VAL A 113 7.00 -12.35 -20.95
N GLY A 114 7.85 -13.37 -20.86
CA GLY A 114 9.30 -13.22 -21.04
C GLY A 114 9.94 -12.49 -19.86
N PRO A 115 10.59 -11.33 -20.06
CA PRO A 115 11.31 -10.61 -19.00
C PRO A 115 10.40 -9.80 -18.06
N VAL A 116 9.08 -9.93 -18.19
CA VAL A 116 8.10 -9.20 -17.36
C VAL A 116 7.01 -10.15 -16.88
N ARG A 117 6.48 -9.85 -15.70
CA ARG A 117 5.21 -10.38 -15.21
C ARG A 117 4.12 -9.36 -15.44
N ARG A 118 3.04 -9.79 -16.11
CA ARG A 118 1.92 -8.95 -16.51
C ARG A 118 0.70 -9.26 -15.66
N TYR A 119 0.13 -8.22 -15.07
CA TYR A 119 -1.14 -8.22 -14.36
C TYR A 119 -2.13 -7.37 -15.14
N ARG A 120 -3.31 -7.91 -15.46
CA ARG A 120 -4.35 -7.22 -16.22
C ARG A 120 -5.69 -7.41 -15.52
N PHE A 121 -6.45 -6.34 -15.36
CA PHE A 121 -7.79 -6.38 -14.78
C PHE A 121 -8.62 -5.19 -15.26
N ARG A 122 -9.94 -5.31 -15.17
CA ARG A 122 -10.88 -4.23 -15.45
C ARG A 122 -11.29 -3.53 -14.15
N LEU A 123 -11.27 -2.20 -14.16
CA LEU A 123 -11.78 -1.37 -13.06
C LEU A 123 -13.31 -1.30 -13.16
N GLY A 124 -14.03 -2.03 -12.31
CA GLY A 124 -15.48 -2.23 -12.39
C GLY A 124 -15.89 -3.11 -13.59
N LYS A 125 -17.20 -3.38 -13.74
CA LYS A 125 -17.70 -4.26 -14.80
C LYS A 125 -17.54 -3.69 -16.22
N ASN A 126 -17.70 -2.37 -16.36
CA ASN A 126 -17.71 -1.65 -17.63
C ASN A 126 -16.66 -0.54 -17.71
N GLY A 127 -15.69 -0.51 -16.79
CA GLY A 127 -14.65 0.52 -16.80
C GLY A 127 -13.43 0.13 -17.62
N HIS A 128 -12.36 0.90 -17.42
CA HIS A 128 -11.12 0.76 -18.16
C HIS A 128 -10.35 -0.50 -17.75
N VAL A 129 -9.64 -1.08 -18.72
CA VAL A 129 -8.70 -2.17 -18.48
C VAL A 129 -7.36 -1.56 -18.09
N LEU A 130 -6.86 -1.95 -16.92
CA LEU A 130 -5.52 -1.63 -16.47
C LEU A 130 -4.60 -2.83 -16.68
N GLU A 131 -3.45 -2.60 -17.29
CA GLU A 131 -2.37 -3.59 -17.44
C GLU A 131 -1.10 -3.03 -16.80
N LEU A 132 -0.55 -3.76 -15.83
CA LEU A 132 0.71 -3.48 -15.17
C LEU A 132 1.72 -4.56 -15.56
N GLN A 133 2.86 -4.15 -16.08
CA GLN A 133 4.00 -5.04 -16.35
C GLN A 133 5.14 -4.72 -15.38
N ILE A 134 5.56 -5.75 -14.65
CA ILE A 134 6.64 -5.70 -13.67
C ILE A 134 7.84 -6.45 -14.25
N PRO A 135 9.02 -5.81 -14.39
CA PRO A 135 10.21 -6.50 -14.86
C PRO A 135 10.63 -7.61 -13.89
N LEU A 136 11.17 -8.68 -14.45
CA LEU A 136 11.68 -9.83 -13.73
C LEU A 136 13.20 -9.90 -13.85
N LYS A 137 13.84 -10.34 -12.75
CA LYS A 137 15.22 -10.81 -12.74
C LYS A 137 15.31 -12.16 -13.48
N PRO A 138 16.50 -12.61 -13.90
CA PRO A 138 16.68 -13.92 -14.54
C PRO A 138 16.18 -15.12 -13.71
N ASN A 139 16.07 -14.95 -12.39
CA ASN A 139 15.53 -15.96 -11.47
C ASN A 139 13.99 -15.95 -11.37
N GLY A 140 13.30 -15.13 -12.17
CA GLY A 140 11.84 -15.01 -12.17
C GLY A 140 11.24 -14.15 -11.05
N GLN A 141 12.06 -13.56 -10.18
CA GLN A 141 11.58 -12.63 -9.14
C GLN A 141 11.43 -11.21 -9.70
N PRO A 142 10.55 -10.37 -9.13
CA PRO A 142 10.47 -8.97 -9.52
C PRO A 142 11.82 -8.23 -9.43
N ALA A 143 12.06 -7.32 -10.37
CA ALA A 143 13.27 -6.50 -10.48
C ALA A 143 13.21 -5.23 -9.61
N TYR A 144 12.81 -5.40 -8.36
CA TYR A 144 12.86 -4.42 -7.28
C TYR A 144 13.17 -5.12 -5.94
#